data_AF-A0A7R9P4B1-F1
#
_entry.id   AF-A0A7R9P4B1-F1
#
_cell.length_a   1.000
_cell.length_b   1.000
_cell.length_c   1.000
_cell.angle_alpha   90.00
_cell.angle_beta   90.00
_cell.angle_gamma   90.00
#
_symmetry.space_group_name_H-M   'P 1'
#
loop_
_entity.id
_entity.type
_entity.pdbx_description
1 polymer ?
#
loop_
_entity_poly.entity_id
_entity_poly.type
_entity_poly.pdbx_seq_one_letter_code
_entity_poly.pdbx_strand_id
1 'polypeptide(L)'
;MMTPVTLMICSISGCVCVGVPPVVPELSSDDDTSNFDDLDKDETPEENFTTPKAFAGNHLPFIGFTYSRDYQLLSCRLTGQQPNDVSINNHIGAKGGASAHHVSQLENELEREKRLVESLETKQKTHLNQLESVARRETELREEINNLEKTLTILKHDLKESQRKSENEIEVRRKAETILQDVKRKLEEEQNKRTREMNNNQHVNDKINLLEKQLTDMQEKLKGEAEGASRLRKQIAELTIAKSSSEQIQVELQGRLATLQSQRDVLQQEVATLQGHLSQERSSRTHASDLQQELEAKREESRMQAMGVEFLRGMTEKTKRDKIRDDVMQTQTKMKEPYCKKNCQNKDEMVQGCKENGDWKSGEEVDGGDSWEKTEKKMDRQMVPGLLEY
;
A
#
# COMPACT_ATOMS: atom_id res chain seq x y z
N MET A 1 15.80 29.91 -79.72
CA MET A 1 15.99 29.34 -81.07
C MET A 1 16.03 27.83 -80.92
N MET A 2 15.24 27.08 -81.69
CA MET A 2 15.30 25.62 -81.74
C MET A 2 15.53 25.23 -83.20
N THR A 3 16.60 24.48 -83.47
CA THR A 3 16.87 23.89 -84.78
C THR A 3 16.27 22.49 -84.84
N PRO A 4 15.57 22.11 -85.93
CA PRO A 4 14.91 20.81 -86.01
C PRO A 4 15.91 19.69 -86.32
N VAL A 5 15.69 18.51 -85.76
CA VAL A 5 16.35 17.27 -86.20
C VAL A 5 15.46 16.63 -87.28
N THR A 6 15.97 16.55 -88.50
CA THR A 6 15.25 15.99 -89.65
C THR A 6 15.04 14.49 -89.51
N LEU A 7 13.78 14.06 -89.44
CA LEU A 7 13.43 12.64 -89.44
C LEU A 7 13.49 12.08 -90.87
N MET A 8 14.59 11.42 -91.24
CA MET A 8 14.69 10.71 -92.53
C MET A 8 13.85 9.42 -92.50
N ILE A 9 12.64 9.50 -93.04
CA ILE A 9 11.84 8.32 -93.39
C ILE A 9 12.38 7.77 -94.71
N CYS A 10 13.13 6.66 -94.66
CA CYS A 10 13.61 5.98 -95.85
C CYS A 10 12.55 4.96 -96.32
N SER A 11 11.77 5.32 -97.34
CA SER A 11 10.81 4.42 -97.96
C SER A 11 11.52 3.28 -98.68
N ILE A 12 11.28 2.03 -98.26
CA ILE A 12 11.93 0.85 -98.82
C ILE A 12 11.42 0.59 -100.24
N SER A 13 12.24 0.93 -101.23
CA SER A 13 12.10 0.47 -102.61
C SER A 13 13.46 0.27 -103.26
N GLY A 14 13.85 -0.98 -103.47
CA GLY A 14 14.90 -1.39 -104.42
C GLY A 14 16.36 -0.99 -104.15
N CYS A 15 16.70 -0.36 -103.03
CA CYS A 15 18.06 0.11 -102.77
C CYS A 15 18.89 -0.94 -101.99
N VAL A 16 19.88 -1.56 -102.64
CA VAL A 16 20.85 -2.45 -101.98
C VAL A 16 21.84 -1.60 -101.17
N CYS A 17 22.06 -1.96 -99.91
CA CYS A 17 22.98 -1.26 -99.02
C CYS A 17 24.44 -1.58 -99.36
N VAL A 18 25.01 -0.89 -100.36
CA VAL A 18 26.43 -1.05 -100.78
C VAL A 18 27.37 -0.27 -99.86
N GLY A 19 27.37 -0.61 -98.57
CA GLY A 19 28.24 -0.06 -97.55
C GLY A 19 28.52 -1.09 -96.47
N VAL A 20 29.78 -1.19 -96.03
CA VAL A 20 30.18 -2.14 -94.98
C VAL A 20 29.53 -1.69 -93.65
N PRO A 21 28.80 -2.57 -92.94
CA PRO A 21 28.22 -2.22 -91.65
C PRO A 21 29.32 -2.01 -90.59
N PRO A 22 29.07 -1.21 -89.53
CA PRO A 22 30.11 -0.81 -88.57
C PRO A 22 30.67 -1.98 -87.74
N VAL A 23 29.97 -3.11 -87.70
CA VAL A 23 30.47 -4.41 -87.22
C VAL A 23 30.02 -5.46 -88.25
N VAL A 24 30.95 -6.33 -88.63
CA VAL A 24 30.68 -7.55 -89.42
C VAL A 24 31.05 -8.72 -88.51
N PRO A 25 30.08 -9.56 -88.09
CA PRO A 25 30.40 -10.78 -87.34
C PRO A 25 31.23 -11.74 -88.18
N GLU A 26 32.29 -12.31 -87.59
CA GLU A 26 32.96 -13.48 -88.15
C GLU A 26 32.14 -14.72 -87.75
N LEU A 27 31.70 -15.51 -88.74
CA LEU A 27 30.92 -16.73 -88.54
C LEU A 27 31.72 -17.93 -89.03
N SER A 28 31.74 -19.00 -88.23
CA SER A 28 32.44 -20.26 -88.51
C SER A 28 31.59 -21.25 -89.32
N SER A 29 30.26 -21.13 -89.28
CA SER A 29 29.27 -21.91 -90.02
C SER A 29 28.00 -21.10 -90.29
N ASP A 30 27.06 -21.68 -91.05
CA ASP A 30 25.70 -21.17 -91.22
C ASP A 30 24.85 -21.30 -89.94
N ASP A 31 25.02 -22.39 -89.19
CA ASP A 31 24.39 -22.62 -87.87
C ASP A 31 25.20 -21.98 -86.69
N ASP A 32 26.03 -20.96 -86.93
CA ASP A 32 26.87 -20.35 -85.88
C ASP A 32 26.07 -19.43 -84.93
N THR A 33 25.93 -19.86 -83.67
CA THR A 33 25.22 -19.11 -82.62
C THR A 33 26.12 -18.29 -81.68
N SER A 34 27.43 -18.17 -81.95
CA SER A 34 28.41 -17.53 -81.05
C SER A 34 28.17 -16.04 -80.75
N ASN A 35 27.30 -15.38 -81.52
CA ASN A 35 26.89 -13.98 -81.34
C ASN A 35 25.56 -13.84 -80.57
N PHE A 36 25.06 -14.92 -79.98
CA PHE A 36 23.92 -14.97 -79.07
C PHE A 36 24.38 -15.46 -77.69
N ASP A 37 23.79 -14.95 -76.62
CA ASP A 37 24.05 -15.43 -75.26
C ASP A 37 23.47 -16.85 -75.06
N ASP A 38 24.18 -17.71 -74.32
CA ASP A 38 23.67 -19.03 -73.93
C ASP A 38 22.37 -18.89 -73.10
N LEU A 39 21.30 -19.55 -73.54
CA LEU A 39 20.03 -19.55 -72.82
C LEU A 39 20.09 -20.53 -71.64
N ASP A 40 19.88 -20.01 -70.42
CA ASP A 40 19.67 -20.82 -69.23
C ASP A 40 18.52 -21.82 -69.46
N LYS A 41 18.74 -23.07 -69.03
CA LYS A 41 17.72 -24.12 -69.13
C LYS A 41 16.66 -23.92 -68.07
N ASP A 42 15.58 -23.26 -68.47
CA ASP A 42 14.37 -23.11 -67.68
C ASP A 42 13.82 -24.51 -67.32
N GLU A 43 14.01 -24.95 -66.07
CA GLU A 43 13.62 -26.29 -65.58
C GLU A 43 12.12 -26.36 -65.24
N THR A 44 11.32 -25.46 -65.83
CA THR A 44 9.88 -25.38 -65.69
C THR A 44 9.19 -26.48 -66.52
N PRO A 45 8.20 -27.21 -65.96
CA PRO A 45 7.51 -28.26 -66.69
C PRO A 45 6.64 -27.68 -67.81
N GLU A 46 6.74 -28.26 -69.01
CA GLU A 46 6.02 -27.82 -70.20
C GLU A 46 4.50 -27.74 -69.96
N GLU A 47 3.95 -26.51 -69.90
CA GLU A 47 2.54 -26.22 -69.58
C GLU A 47 1.58 -26.68 -70.69
N ASN A 48 1.31 -27.98 -70.73
CA ASN A 48 0.32 -28.57 -71.61
C ASN A 48 -1.11 -28.18 -71.20
N PHE A 49 -1.94 -27.80 -72.19
CA PHE A 49 -3.34 -27.44 -71.95
C PHE A 49 -4.12 -28.58 -71.27
N THR A 50 -4.78 -28.26 -70.14
CA THR A 50 -5.62 -29.22 -69.43
C THR A 50 -6.79 -29.72 -70.30
N THR A 51 -7.11 -31.02 -70.21
CA THR A 51 -8.14 -31.66 -71.05
C THR A 51 -9.51 -31.00 -70.82
N PRO A 52 -10.08 -30.32 -71.82
CA PRO A 52 -11.24 -29.47 -71.60
C PRO A 52 -12.54 -30.29 -71.57
N LYS A 53 -13.43 -30.00 -70.61
CA LYS A 53 -14.74 -30.68 -70.45
C LYS A 53 -15.84 -30.16 -71.38
N ALA A 54 -15.52 -29.17 -72.20
CA ALA A 54 -16.38 -28.54 -73.21
C ALA A 54 -15.50 -27.94 -74.32
N PHE A 55 -16.08 -27.33 -75.36
CA PHE A 55 -15.30 -26.65 -76.39
C PHE A 55 -14.59 -25.40 -75.83
N ALA A 56 -13.27 -25.46 -75.67
CA ALA A 56 -12.47 -24.37 -75.10
C ALA A 56 -11.88 -23.40 -76.15
N GLY A 57 -11.73 -23.83 -77.41
CA GLY A 57 -11.31 -22.96 -78.51
C GLY A 57 -9.85 -22.48 -78.49
N ASN A 58 -8.98 -23.05 -77.64
CA ASN A 58 -7.60 -22.59 -77.38
C ASN A 58 -6.75 -22.33 -78.65
N HIS A 59 -7.00 -23.06 -79.75
CA HIS A 59 -6.22 -22.92 -80.99
C HIS A 59 -6.83 -21.96 -82.03
N LEU A 60 -8.04 -21.44 -81.80
CA LEU A 60 -8.70 -20.48 -82.71
C LEU A 60 -7.87 -19.20 -82.95
N PRO A 61 -7.14 -18.62 -81.97
CA PRO A 61 -6.29 -17.45 -82.20
C PRO A 61 -5.15 -17.65 -83.20
N PHE A 62 -4.77 -18.91 -83.49
CA PHE A 62 -3.68 -19.23 -84.42
C PHE A 62 -4.16 -19.52 -85.85
N ILE A 63 -5.47 -19.47 -86.11
CA ILE A 63 -6.01 -19.63 -87.47
C ILE A 63 -5.51 -18.46 -88.33
N GLY A 64 -4.77 -18.79 -89.39
CA GLY A 64 -4.14 -17.79 -90.28
C GLY A 64 -2.67 -17.49 -89.98
N PHE A 65 -2.06 -18.05 -88.93
CA PHE A 65 -0.61 -17.94 -88.71
C PHE A 65 0.22 -18.69 -89.77
N THR A 66 -0.36 -19.70 -90.43
CA THR A 66 0.32 -20.50 -91.46
C THR A 66 0.56 -19.70 -92.74
N TYR A 67 1.70 -19.02 -92.80
CA TYR A 67 2.21 -18.41 -94.03
C TYR A 67 2.97 -19.44 -94.88
N SER A 68 2.76 -19.41 -96.21
CA SER A 68 3.67 -20.01 -97.18
C SER A 68 3.92 -19.04 -98.33
N ARG A 69 5.15 -19.02 -98.84
CA ARG A 69 5.61 -18.05 -99.83
C ARG A 69 4.92 -18.22 -101.20
N ASP A 70 4.53 -19.44 -101.54
CA ASP A 70 4.08 -19.79 -102.88
C ASP A 70 2.70 -19.23 -103.25
N TYR A 71 1.89 -18.82 -102.26
CA TYR A 71 0.57 -18.25 -102.48
C TYR A 71 0.59 -16.95 -103.33
N GLN A 72 1.72 -16.24 -103.41
CA GLN A 72 1.85 -15.04 -104.26
C GLN A 72 1.98 -15.38 -105.76
N LEU A 73 2.45 -16.57 -106.13
CA LEU A 73 2.71 -16.93 -107.54
C LEU A 73 1.42 -17.18 -108.35
N LEU A 74 0.30 -17.42 -107.67
CA LEU A 74 -0.99 -17.75 -108.30
C LEU A 74 -1.77 -16.50 -108.78
N SER A 75 -1.52 -15.32 -108.20
CA SER A 75 -2.32 -14.11 -108.47
C SER A 75 -1.93 -13.33 -109.73
N CYS A 76 -0.77 -13.63 -110.35
CA CYS A 76 -0.15 -12.78 -111.37
C CYS A 76 -0.31 -13.28 -112.83
N ARG A 77 -1.35 -14.08 -113.15
CA ARG A 77 -1.55 -14.68 -114.49
C ARG A 77 -2.95 -14.50 -115.10
N LEU A 78 -3.65 -13.41 -114.78
CA LEU A 78 -5.03 -13.17 -115.25
C LEU A 78 -5.24 -11.84 -116.02
N THR A 79 -4.21 -11.34 -116.73
CA THR A 79 -4.37 -10.21 -117.66
C THR A 79 -3.54 -10.39 -118.94
N GLY A 80 -4.17 -10.15 -120.10
CA GLY A 80 -3.48 -9.70 -121.32
C GLY A 80 -3.04 -10.75 -122.36
N GLN A 81 -3.97 -11.25 -123.18
CA GLN A 81 -3.66 -11.60 -124.59
C GLN A 81 -4.93 -11.72 -125.45
N GLN A 82 -5.09 -10.82 -126.43
CA GLN A 82 -5.57 -11.07 -127.81
C GLN A 82 -5.47 -9.75 -128.61
N PRO A 83 -4.86 -9.73 -129.82
CA PRO A 83 -4.76 -8.52 -130.66
C PRO A 83 -5.46 -8.65 -132.03
N ASN A 84 -5.42 -7.53 -132.78
CA ASN A 84 -5.58 -7.35 -134.24
C ASN A 84 -6.96 -6.92 -134.80
N ASP A 85 -6.93 -5.78 -135.49
CA ASP A 85 -7.93 -5.29 -136.44
C ASP A 85 -8.08 -6.18 -137.69
N VAL A 86 -9.24 -6.05 -138.36
CA VAL A 86 -9.33 -6.13 -139.83
C VAL A 86 -10.19 -4.99 -140.34
N SER A 87 -9.64 -4.15 -141.21
CA SER A 87 -10.34 -3.09 -141.93
C SER A 87 -10.46 -3.44 -143.42
N ILE A 88 -11.65 -3.34 -144.00
CA ILE A 88 -11.87 -3.40 -145.46
C ILE A 88 -12.87 -2.32 -145.88
N ASN A 89 -12.53 -1.63 -146.95
CA ASN A 89 -13.34 -0.60 -147.61
C ASN A 89 -13.43 -0.97 -149.11
N ASN A 90 -14.57 -0.71 -149.78
CA ASN A 90 -14.78 -0.53 -151.25
C ASN A 90 -16.03 -1.21 -151.86
N HIS A 91 -17.10 -0.43 -152.01
CA HIS A 91 -17.60 0.16 -153.27
C HIS A 91 -17.45 -0.57 -154.65
N ILE A 92 -18.45 -0.32 -155.54
CA ILE A 92 -18.51 -0.53 -157.02
C ILE A 92 -19.06 -1.89 -157.52
N GLY A 93 -20.05 -1.87 -158.44
CA GLY A 93 -20.44 -3.07 -159.21
C GLY A 93 -21.82 -3.10 -159.91
N ALA A 94 -22.17 -2.10 -160.73
CA ALA A 94 -23.52 -1.95 -161.28
C ALA A 94 -24.03 -3.10 -162.19
N LYS A 95 -25.34 -3.40 -162.12
CA LYS A 95 -26.16 -3.96 -163.22
C LYS A 95 -27.64 -3.60 -163.06
N GLY A 96 -28.21 -2.91 -164.05
CA GLY A 96 -29.61 -2.46 -164.04
C GLY A 96 -30.60 -3.61 -164.28
N GLY A 97 -31.79 -3.52 -163.66
CA GLY A 97 -32.88 -4.49 -163.81
C GLY A 97 -33.51 -4.90 -162.47
N ALA A 98 -32.69 -5.11 -161.43
CA ALA A 98 -33.14 -5.54 -160.09
C ALA A 98 -33.48 -4.37 -159.14
N SER A 99 -33.67 -3.16 -159.65
CA SER A 99 -33.58 -1.92 -158.84
C SER A 99 -34.59 -1.84 -157.68
N ALA A 100 -35.80 -2.39 -157.83
CA ALA A 100 -36.78 -2.41 -156.75
C ALA A 100 -36.45 -3.44 -155.66
N HIS A 101 -36.01 -4.64 -156.04
CA HIS A 101 -35.67 -5.70 -155.08
C HIS A 101 -34.38 -5.40 -154.32
N HIS A 102 -33.35 -4.84 -154.96
CA HIS A 102 -32.11 -4.48 -154.29
C HIS A 102 -32.31 -3.29 -153.34
N VAL A 103 -33.07 -2.26 -153.75
CA VAL A 103 -33.47 -1.18 -152.83
C VAL A 103 -34.29 -1.72 -151.67
N SER A 104 -35.27 -2.59 -151.91
CA SER A 104 -36.06 -3.20 -150.83
C SER A 104 -35.23 -4.08 -149.87
N GLN A 105 -34.19 -4.76 -150.37
CA GLN A 105 -33.23 -5.45 -149.50
C GLN A 105 -32.45 -4.47 -148.62
N LEU A 106 -31.88 -3.42 -149.21
CA LEU A 106 -31.16 -2.37 -148.47
C LEU A 106 -32.07 -1.61 -147.48
N GLU A 107 -33.35 -1.41 -147.80
CA GLU A 107 -34.35 -0.83 -146.90
C GLU A 107 -34.63 -1.74 -145.69
N ASN A 108 -34.75 -3.05 -145.90
CA ASN A 108 -34.91 -4.03 -144.82
C ASN A 108 -33.64 -4.17 -143.96
N GLU A 109 -32.46 -4.11 -144.57
CA GLU A 109 -31.17 -4.11 -143.86
C GLU A 109 -31.00 -2.81 -143.04
N LEU A 110 -31.34 -1.65 -143.61
CA LEU A 110 -31.33 -0.36 -142.92
C LEU A 110 -32.34 -0.32 -141.75
N GLU A 111 -33.52 -0.90 -141.92
CA GLU A 111 -34.53 -1.02 -140.85
C GLU A 111 -34.09 -2.00 -139.75
N ARG A 112 -33.42 -3.10 -140.11
CA ARG A 112 -32.78 -4.01 -139.16
C ARG A 112 -31.67 -3.30 -138.38
N GLU A 113 -30.80 -2.53 -139.04
CA GLU A 113 -29.72 -1.79 -138.39
C GLU A 113 -30.25 -0.68 -137.48
N LYS A 114 -31.29 0.07 -137.87
CA LYS A 114 -31.96 1.03 -136.97
C LYS A 114 -32.43 0.38 -135.68
N ARG A 115 -33.08 -0.79 -135.77
CA ARG A 115 -33.55 -1.56 -134.60
C ARG A 115 -32.40 -2.14 -133.77
N LEU A 116 -31.28 -2.49 -134.41
CA LEU A 116 -30.07 -2.91 -133.71
C LEU A 116 -29.45 -1.73 -132.95
N VAL A 117 -29.34 -0.56 -133.57
CA VAL A 117 -28.86 0.68 -132.96
C VAL A 117 -29.75 1.07 -131.78
N GLU A 118 -31.08 1.15 -131.95
CA GLU A 118 -32.02 1.43 -130.85
C GLU A 118 -31.90 0.41 -129.70
N SER A 119 -31.69 -0.88 -130.03
CA SER A 119 -31.44 -1.94 -129.06
C SER A 119 -30.07 -1.86 -128.37
N LEU A 120 -29.09 -1.16 -128.97
CA LEU A 120 -27.76 -0.92 -128.39
C LEU A 120 -27.76 0.36 -127.56
N GLU A 121 -28.40 1.44 -128.02
CA GLU A 121 -28.60 2.70 -127.28
C GLU A 121 -29.39 2.47 -125.98
N THR A 122 -30.47 1.67 -126.02
CA THR A 122 -31.25 1.32 -124.82
C THR A 122 -30.45 0.49 -123.82
N LYS A 123 -29.63 -0.47 -124.29
CA LYS A 123 -28.69 -1.23 -123.44
C LYS A 123 -27.61 -0.32 -122.87
N GLN A 124 -26.99 0.54 -123.68
CA GLN A 124 -25.98 1.50 -123.26
C GLN A 124 -26.54 2.42 -122.15
N LYS A 125 -27.75 2.95 -122.34
CA LYS A 125 -28.43 3.77 -121.33
C LYS A 125 -28.71 2.99 -120.03
N THR A 126 -29.11 1.72 -120.13
CA THR A 126 -29.30 0.85 -118.95
C THR A 126 -27.98 0.60 -118.23
N HIS A 127 -26.89 0.33 -118.95
CA HIS A 127 -25.56 0.12 -118.37
C HIS A 127 -24.96 1.40 -117.76
N LEU A 128 -25.20 2.57 -118.36
CA LEU A 128 -24.82 3.86 -117.77
C LEU A 128 -25.55 4.10 -116.43
N ASN A 129 -26.87 3.90 -116.40
CA ASN A 129 -27.66 4.00 -115.15
C ASN A 129 -27.20 2.99 -114.08
N GLN A 130 -26.80 1.78 -114.49
CA GLN A 130 -26.22 0.78 -113.59
C GLN A 130 -24.85 1.23 -113.04
N LEU A 131 -23.99 1.79 -113.90
CA LEU A 131 -22.68 2.32 -113.51
C LEU A 131 -22.82 3.47 -112.51
N GLU A 132 -23.74 4.40 -112.76
CA GLU A 132 -24.04 5.53 -111.88
C GLU A 132 -24.57 5.06 -110.51
N SER A 133 -25.48 4.07 -110.51
CA SER A 133 -25.99 3.46 -109.27
C SER A 133 -24.90 2.75 -108.47
N VAL A 134 -23.96 2.07 -109.13
CA VAL A 134 -22.81 1.42 -108.47
C VAL A 134 -21.84 2.47 -107.93
N ALA A 135 -21.49 3.48 -108.71
CA ALA A 135 -20.61 4.57 -108.29
C ALA A 135 -21.17 5.33 -107.07
N ARG A 136 -22.48 5.64 -107.05
CA ARG A 136 -23.13 6.28 -105.90
C ARG A 136 -23.07 5.41 -104.65
N ARG A 137 -23.31 4.11 -104.79
CA ARG A 137 -23.20 3.14 -103.68
C ARG A 137 -21.74 2.99 -103.20
N GLU A 138 -20.78 3.10 -104.10
CA GLU A 138 -19.36 3.10 -103.74
C GLU A 138 -19.00 4.36 -102.93
N THR A 139 -19.51 5.54 -103.30
CA THR A 139 -19.34 6.76 -102.49
C THR A 139 -20.01 6.66 -101.12
N GLU A 140 -21.23 6.12 -101.04
CA GLU A 140 -21.93 5.87 -99.76
C GLU A 140 -21.10 4.97 -98.83
N LEU A 141 -20.56 3.86 -99.35
CA LEU A 141 -19.72 2.93 -98.57
C LEU A 141 -18.36 3.54 -98.19
N ARG A 142 -17.74 4.35 -99.06
CA ARG A 142 -16.49 5.08 -98.74
C ARG A 142 -16.69 6.09 -97.62
N GLU A 143 -17.83 6.77 -97.57
CA GLU A 143 -18.20 7.67 -96.48
C GLU A 143 -18.50 6.91 -95.18
N GLU A 144 -19.21 5.78 -95.25
CA GLU A 144 -19.49 4.92 -94.10
C GLU A 144 -18.19 4.37 -93.47
N ILE A 145 -17.27 3.84 -94.28
CA ILE A 145 -15.95 3.38 -93.83
C ILE A 145 -15.19 4.50 -93.12
N ASN A 146 -15.10 5.68 -93.73
CA ASN A 146 -14.39 6.83 -93.17
C ASN A 146 -15.01 7.30 -91.84
N ASN A 147 -16.33 7.23 -91.70
CA ASN A 147 -17.03 7.53 -90.45
C ASN A 147 -16.81 6.45 -89.38
N LEU A 148 -16.80 5.16 -89.76
CA LEU A 148 -16.44 4.06 -88.85
C LEU A 148 -14.98 4.17 -88.37
N GLU A 149 -14.03 4.54 -89.23
CA GLU A 149 -12.62 4.75 -88.88
C GLU A 149 -12.43 5.89 -87.88
N LYS A 150 -13.14 7.02 -88.06
CA LYS A 150 -13.19 8.12 -87.07
C LYS A 150 -13.75 7.63 -85.73
N THR A 151 -14.91 6.98 -85.74
CA THR A 151 -15.56 6.48 -84.51
C THR A 151 -14.70 5.45 -83.78
N LEU A 152 -14.07 4.54 -84.51
CA LEU A 152 -13.13 3.54 -83.98
C LEU A 152 -11.89 4.21 -83.36
N THR A 153 -11.41 5.32 -83.95
CA THR A 153 -10.30 6.11 -83.41
C THR A 153 -10.69 6.81 -82.10
N ILE A 154 -11.89 7.40 -82.04
CA ILE A 154 -12.44 8.02 -80.83
C ILE A 154 -12.61 6.97 -79.72
N LEU A 155 -13.26 5.83 -80.01
CA LEU A 155 -13.45 4.75 -79.04
C LEU A 155 -12.12 4.16 -78.53
N LYS A 156 -11.08 4.08 -79.37
CA LYS A 156 -9.71 3.69 -78.94
C LYS A 156 -9.05 4.73 -78.03
N HIS A 157 -9.32 6.02 -78.22
CA HIS A 157 -8.87 7.07 -77.32
C HIS A 157 -9.59 6.97 -75.97
N ASP A 158 -10.92 6.90 -76.00
CA ASP A 158 -11.76 6.93 -74.81
C ASP A 158 -11.60 5.68 -73.93
N LEU A 159 -11.33 4.52 -74.55
CA LEU A 159 -10.92 3.30 -73.83
C LEU A 159 -9.62 3.51 -73.05
N LYS A 160 -8.58 4.09 -73.67
CA LYS A 160 -7.30 4.37 -73.00
C LYS A 160 -7.45 5.39 -71.88
N GLU A 161 -8.30 6.38 -72.08
CA GLU A 161 -8.58 7.42 -71.10
C GLU A 161 -9.43 6.87 -69.92
N SER A 162 -10.33 5.91 -70.18
CA SER A 162 -11.05 5.16 -69.15
C SER A 162 -10.11 4.22 -68.36
N GLN A 163 -9.17 3.55 -69.03
CA GLN A 163 -8.13 2.73 -68.39
C GLN A 163 -7.29 3.54 -67.41
N ARG A 164 -6.74 4.70 -67.85
CA ARG A 164 -6.01 5.64 -66.98
C ARG A 164 -6.82 6.11 -65.78
N LYS A 165 -8.13 6.34 -65.94
CA LYS A 165 -9.01 6.75 -64.83
C LYS A 165 -9.17 5.62 -63.81
N SER A 166 -9.36 4.38 -64.28
CA SER A 166 -9.39 3.18 -63.42
C SER A 166 -8.07 2.96 -62.67
N GLU A 167 -6.93 3.07 -63.35
CA GLU A 167 -5.59 2.95 -62.76
C GLU A 167 -5.36 4.01 -61.65
N ASN A 168 -5.74 5.27 -61.90
CA ASN A 168 -5.68 6.33 -60.91
C ASN A 168 -6.63 6.09 -59.72
N GLU A 169 -7.84 5.58 -59.96
CA GLU A 169 -8.80 5.25 -58.89
C GLU A 169 -8.29 4.11 -58.01
N ILE A 170 -7.70 3.07 -58.60
CA ILE A 170 -7.06 1.95 -57.87
C ILE A 170 -5.92 2.46 -56.97
N GLU A 171 -5.07 3.36 -57.47
CA GLU A 171 -3.95 3.90 -56.70
C GLU A 171 -4.40 4.89 -55.60
N VAL A 172 -5.43 5.71 -55.85
CA VAL A 172 -6.08 6.54 -54.82
C VAL A 172 -6.73 5.66 -53.74
N ARG A 173 -7.42 4.59 -54.14
CA ARG A 173 -8.02 3.61 -53.23
C ARG A 173 -6.96 2.92 -52.38
N ARG A 174 -5.86 2.44 -52.97
CA ARG A 174 -4.73 1.83 -52.26
C ARG A 174 -4.12 2.77 -51.21
N LYS A 175 -3.98 4.05 -51.53
CA LYS A 175 -3.55 5.09 -50.57
C LYS A 175 -4.57 5.27 -49.43
N ALA A 176 -5.86 5.33 -49.74
CA ALA A 176 -6.92 5.44 -48.74
C ALA A 176 -7.00 4.21 -47.82
N GLU A 177 -6.87 3.00 -48.36
CA GLU A 177 -6.82 1.74 -47.60
C GLU A 177 -5.60 1.70 -46.67
N THR A 178 -4.44 2.20 -47.11
CA THR A 178 -3.22 2.32 -46.29
C THR A 178 -3.44 3.28 -45.11
N ILE A 179 -3.98 4.47 -45.36
CA ILE A 179 -4.30 5.47 -44.32
C ILE A 179 -5.34 4.91 -43.33
N LEU A 180 -6.33 4.16 -43.82
CA LEU A 180 -7.36 3.53 -43.00
C LEU A 180 -6.79 2.43 -42.08
N GLN A 181 -5.79 1.66 -42.53
CA GLN A 181 -5.07 0.71 -41.68
C GLN A 181 -4.26 1.44 -40.59
N ASP A 182 -3.55 2.51 -40.93
CA ASP A 182 -2.78 3.31 -39.97
C ASP A 182 -3.67 4.01 -38.92
N VAL A 183 -4.86 4.49 -39.31
CA VAL A 183 -5.83 5.09 -38.39
C VAL A 183 -6.44 4.02 -37.46
N LYS A 184 -6.75 2.82 -37.95
CA LYS A 184 -7.19 1.69 -37.10
C LYS A 184 -6.13 1.32 -36.07
N ARG A 185 -4.88 1.14 -36.52
CA ARG A 185 -3.74 0.84 -35.65
C ARG A 185 -3.56 1.89 -34.55
N LYS A 186 -3.61 3.18 -34.89
CA LYS A 186 -3.55 4.28 -33.90
C LYS A 186 -4.73 4.30 -32.93
N LEU A 187 -5.93 3.95 -33.39
CA LEU A 187 -7.11 3.82 -32.52
C LEU A 187 -6.95 2.67 -31.52
N GLU A 188 -6.45 1.52 -31.97
CA GLU A 188 -6.14 0.37 -31.12
C GLU A 188 -5.00 0.67 -30.13
N GLU A 189 -3.94 1.36 -30.57
CA GLU A 189 -2.84 1.85 -29.72
C GLU A 189 -3.36 2.77 -28.60
N GLU A 190 -4.20 3.76 -28.92
CA GLU A 190 -4.80 4.69 -27.92
C GLU A 190 -5.88 4.02 -27.03
N GLN A 191 -6.63 3.02 -27.53
CA GLN A 191 -7.53 2.23 -26.68
C GLN A 191 -6.77 1.36 -25.67
N ASN A 192 -5.69 0.71 -26.10
CA ASN A 192 -4.80 -0.05 -25.22
C ASN A 192 -4.13 0.85 -24.17
N LYS A 193 -3.65 2.03 -24.59
CA LYS A 193 -3.07 3.04 -23.70
C LYS A 193 -4.10 3.54 -22.67
N ARG A 194 -5.31 3.93 -23.10
CA ARG A 194 -6.41 4.32 -22.20
C ARG A 194 -6.74 3.25 -21.17
N THR A 195 -6.74 1.98 -21.56
CA THR A 195 -6.99 0.85 -20.66
C THR A 195 -5.87 0.71 -19.62
N ARG A 196 -4.61 0.86 -20.01
CA ARG A 196 -3.46 0.86 -19.09
C ARG A 196 -3.50 2.06 -18.13
N GLU A 197 -3.82 3.25 -18.64
CA GLU A 197 -3.96 4.47 -17.85
C GLU A 197 -5.11 4.36 -16.83
N MET A 198 -6.25 3.79 -17.22
CA MET A 198 -7.38 3.52 -16.33
C MET A 198 -7.00 2.54 -15.20
N ASN A 199 -6.32 1.43 -15.52
CA ASN A 199 -5.87 0.46 -14.51
C ASN A 199 -4.83 1.07 -13.55
N ASN A 200 -3.93 1.91 -14.06
CA ASN A 200 -2.96 2.64 -13.24
C ASN A 200 -3.65 3.68 -12.34
N ASN A 201 -4.65 4.39 -12.86
CA ASN A 201 -5.45 5.36 -12.10
C ASN A 201 -6.22 4.66 -10.97
N GLN A 202 -6.82 3.50 -11.23
CA GLN A 202 -7.46 2.67 -10.22
C GLN A 202 -6.48 2.28 -9.09
N HIS A 203 -5.30 1.75 -9.43
CA HIS A 203 -4.27 1.41 -8.44
C HIS A 203 -3.79 2.64 -7.62
N VAL A 204 -3.70 3.81 -8.24
CA VAL A 204 -3.39 5.07 -7.53
C VAL A 204 -4.52 5.46 -6.58
N ASN A 205 -5.79 5.37 -7.00
CA ASN A 205 -6.95 5.65 -6.13
C ASN A 205 -7.03 4.66 -4.95
N ASP A 206 -6.80 3.37 -5.18
CA ASP A 206 -6.75 2.35 -4.12
C ASP A 206 -5.61 2.64 -3.13
N LYS A 207 -4.48 3.16 -3.61
CA LYS A 207 -3.37 3.60 -2.76
C LYS A 207 -3.69 4.88 -1.99
N ILE A 208 -4.45 5.82 -2.56
CA ILE A 208 -4.95 7.02 -1.89
C ILE A 208 -5.92 6.61 -0.77
N ASN A 209 -6.96 5.82 -1.08
CA ASN A 209 -7.94 5.30 -0.12
C ASN A 209 -7.26 4.60 1.08
N LEU A 210 -6.20 3.82 0.83
CA LEU A 210 -5.41 3.16 1.88
C LEU A 210 -4.64 4.16 2.76
N LEU A 211 -4.03 5.19 2.16
CA LEU A 211 -3.30 6.23 2.89
C LEU A 211 -4.24 7.14 3.69
N GLU A 212 -5.41 7.49 3.15
CA GLU A 212 -6.45 8.24 3.84
C GLU A 212 -6.97 7.47 5.05
N LYS A 213 -7.24 6.16 4.92
CA LYS A 213 -7.58 5.31 6.06
C LYS A 213 -6.46 5.26 7.11
N GLN A 214 -5.20 5.10 6.69
CA GLN A 214 -4.07 5.11 7.62
C GLN A 214 -3.96 6.46 8.35
N LEU A 215 -4.32 7.57 7.70
CA LEU A 215 -4.37 8.90 8.29
C LEU A 215 -5.50 9.01 9.33
N THR A 216 -6.72 8.52 9.04
CA THR A 216 -7.83 8.50 10.01
C THR A 216 -7.54 7.60 11.21
N ASP A 217 -7.01 6.39 10.98
CA ASP A 217 -6.66 5.43 12.03
C ASP A 217 -5.57 5.97 12.97
N MET A 218 -4.68 6.85 12.48
CA MET A 218 -3.66 7.53 13.29
C MET A 218 -4.18 8.79 13.99
N GLN A 219 -5.12 9.53 13.38
CA GLN A 219 -5.79 10.66 14.03
C GLN A 219 -6.65 10.19 15.23
N GLU A 220 -7.36 9.06 15.11
CA GLU A 220 -8.14 8.51 16.22
C GLU A 220 -7.25 8.07 17.39
N LYS A 221 -6.11 7.42 17.11
CA LYS A 221 -5.10 7.08 18.14
C LYS A 221 -4.55 8.32 18.84
N LEU A 222 -4.14 9.33 18.07
CA LEU A 222 -3.62 10.59 18.63
C LEU A 222 -4.66 11.31 19.50
N LYS A 223 -5.94 11.27 19.11
CA LYS A 223 -7.05 11.78 19.93
C LYS A 223 -7.20 10.98 21.23
N GLY A 224 -7.14 9.64 21.16
CA GLY A 224 -7.19 8.76 22.33
C GLY A 224 -6.04 9.00 23.31
N GLU A 225 -4.82 9.19 22.80
CA GLU A 225 -3.64 9.56 23.60
C GLU A 225 -3.79 10.95 24.24
N ALA A 226 -4.29 11.94 23.50
CA ALA A 226 -4.54 13.28 24.01
C ALA A 226 -5.61 13.29 25.12
N GLU A 227 -6.68 12.51 24.97
CA GLU A 227 -7.68 12.28 26.02
C GLU A 227 -7.09 11.55 27.24
N GLY A 228 -6.29 10.50 27.02
CA GLY A 228 -5.60 9.76 28.08
C GLY A 228 -4.65 10.64 28.89
N ALA A 229 -3.81 11.43 28.22
CA ALA A 229 -2.94 12.41 28.85
C ALA A 229 -3.73 13.50 29.61
N SER A 230 -4.94 13.84 29.15
CA SER A 230 -5.85 14.76 29.86
C SER A 230 -6.40 14.16 31.15
N ARG A 231 -6.75 12.86 31.14
CA ARG A 231 -7.19 12.13 32.34
C ARG A 231 -6.04 12.00 33.36
N LEU A 232 -4.84 11.64 32.91
CA LEU A 232 -3.65 11.57 33.77
C LEU A 232 -3.31 12.92 34.42
N ARG A 233 -3.40 14.04 33.67
CA ARG A 233 -3.20 15.39 34.25
C ARG A 233 -4.21 15.72 35.36
N LYS A 234 -5.46 15.26 35.27
CA LYS A 234 -6.45 15.43 36.35
C LYS A 234 -6.10 14.59 37.58
N GLN A 235 -5.77 13.32 37.38
CA GLN A 235 -5.35 12.42 38.46
C GLN A 235 -4.10 12.93 39.19
N ILE A 236 -3.11 13.49 38.46
CA ILE A 236 -1.93 14.12 39.05
C ILE A 236 -2.32 15.33 39.92
N ALA A 237 -3.26 16.17 39.47
CA ALA A 237 -3.75 17.30 40.27
C ALA A 237 -4.51 16.85 41.53
N GLU A 238 -5.39 15.85 41.39
CA GLU A 238 -6.15 15.25 42.51
C GLU A 238 -5.20 14.64 43.56
N LEU A 239 -4.20 13.85 43.13
CA LEU A 239 -3.17 13.28 44.00
C LEU A 239 -2.27 14.36 44.64
N THR A 240 -2.00 15.47 43.95
CA THR A 240 -1.22 16.59 44.50
C THR A 240 -1.99 17.28 45.65
N ILE A 241 -3.31 17.40 45.54
CA ILE A 241 -4.17 17.94 46.61
C ILE A 241 -4.27 16.95 47.78
N ALA A 242 -4.45 15.66 47.51
CA ALA A 242 -4.47 14.62 48.55
C ALA A 242 -3.13 14.56 49.31
N LYS A 243 -2.01 14.67 48.60
CA LYS A 243 -0.66 14.70 49.19
C LYS A 243 -0.47 15.91 50.11
N SER A 244 -0.80 17.12 49.68
CA SER A 244 -0.60 18.32 50.51
C SER A 244 -1.50 18.35 51.74
N SER A 245 -2.71 17.79 51.65
CA SER A 245 -3.59 17.57 52.81
C SER A 245 -2.99 16.55 53.81
N SER A 246 -2.41 15.45 53.31
CA SER A 246 -1.70 14.47 54.16
C SER A 246 -0.46 15.07 54.84
N GLU A 247 0.30 15.91 54.12
CA GLU A 247 1.47 16.63 54.67
C GLU A 247 1.07 17.61 55.79
N GLN A 248 -0.07 18.29 55.67
CA GLN A 248 -0.62 19.13 56.75
C GLN A 248 -0.98 18.31 58.00
N ILE A 249 -1.66 17.18 57.83
CA ILE A 249 -2.03 16.27 58.93
C ILE A 249 -0.76 15.70 59.60
N GLN A 250 0.28 15.37 58.83
CA GLN A 250 1.56 14.93 59.38
C GLN A 250 2.21 15.99 60.26
N VAL A 251 2.22 17.27 59.83
CA VAL A 251 2.75 18.39 60.61
C VAL A 251 1.94 18.62 61.89
N GLU A 252 0.60 18.56 61.83
CA GLU A 252 -0.25 18.63 63.02
C GLU A 252 0.06 17.52 64.03
N LEU A 253 0.18 16.27 63.58
CA LEU A 253 0.47 15.13 64.45
C LEU A 253 1.88 15.21 65.07
N GLN A 254 2.87 15.70 64.31
CA GLN A 254 4.20 15.99 64.85
C GLN A 254 4.16 17.10 65.92
N GLY A 255 3.39 18.17 65.70
CA GLY A 255 3.16 19.22 66.69
C GLY A 255 2.54 18.69 67.98
N ARG A 256 1.47 17.88 67.87
CA ARG A 256 0.82 17.23 69.03
C ARG A 256 1.78 16.29 69.77
N LEU A 257 2.60 15.51 69.06
CA LEU A 257 3.63 14.66 69.66
C LEU A 257 4.67 15.47 70.44
N ALA A 258 5.16 16.58 69.90
CA ALA A 258 6.10 17.46 70.59
C ALA A 258 5.49 18.09 71.86
N THR A 259 4.21 18.50 71.80
CA THR A 259 3.48 18.99 73.00
C THR A 259 3.35 17.89 74.06
N LEU A 260 2.97 16.68 73.68
CA LEU A 260 2.85 15.54 74.62
C LEU A 260 4.20 15.12 75.21
N GLN A 261 5.29 15.20 74.46
CA GLN A 261 6.65 14.97 74.95
C GLN A 261 7.05 16.04 75.98
N SER A 262 6.80 17.32 75.70
CA SER A 262 7.06 18.39 76.67
C SER A 262 6.21 18.24 77.95
N GLN A 263 4.93 17.86 77.83
CA GLN A 263 4.06 17.59 78.99
C GLN A 263 4.55 16.40 79.82
N ARG A 264 4.99 15.30 79.17
CA ARG A 264 5.66 14.17 79.84
C ARG A 264 6.88 14.66 80.61
N ASP A 265 7.73 15.48 80.01
CA ASP A 265 8.99 15.90 80.62
C ASP A 265 8.78 16.82 81.83
N VAL A 266 7.77 17.71 81.79
CA VAL A 266 7.35 18.50 82.96
C VAL A 266 6.82 17.58 84.07
N LEU A 267 5.90 16.66 83.77
CA LEU A 267 5.37 15.72 84.76
C LEU A 267 6.46 14.80 85.35
N GLN A 268 7.45 14.40 84.54
CA GLN A 268 8.57 13.59 84.98
C GLN A 268 9.54 14.39 85.88
N GLN A 269 9.71 15.69 85.63
CA GLN A 269 10.42 16.61 86.52
C GLN A 269 9.66 16.84 87.83
N GLU A 270 8.33 17.03 87.78
CA GLU A 270 7.48 17.16 88.97
C GLU A 270 7.56 15.90 89.85
N VAL A 271 7.50 14.71 89.25
CA VAL A 271 7.68 13.43 89.96
C VAL A 271 9.05 13.35 90.65
N ALA A 272 10.13 13.78 89.98
CA ALA A 272 11.47 13.81 90.59
C ALA A 272 11.55 14.81 91.76
N THR A 273 10.96 16.01 91.63
CA THR A 273 10.87 17.01 92.70
C THR A 273 10.06 16.50 93.89
N LEU A 274 8.92 15.84 93.65
CA LEU A 274 8.08 15.25 94.69
C LEU A 274 8.77 14.07 95.40
N GLN A 275 9.54 13.25 94.68
CA GLN A 275 10.41 12.23 95.28
C GLN A 275 11.50 12.86 96.16
N GLY A 276 12.09 13.97 95.70
CA GLY A 276 13.01 14.80 96.50
C GLY A 276 12.38 15.26 97.82
N HIS A 277 11.24 15.95 97.76
CA HIS A 277 10.51 16.38 98.96
C HIS A 277 10.11 15.23 99.87
N LEU A 278 9.65 14.09 99.33
CA LEU A 278 9.33 12.90 100.12
C LEU A 278 10.56 12.32 100.83
N SER A 279 11.73 12.36 100.20
CA SER A 279 12.98 11.93 100.85
C SER A 279 13.44 12.88 101.96
N GLN A 280 13.25 14.19 101.76
CA GLN A 280 13.55 15.24 102.74
C GLN A 280 12.60 15.17 103.95
N GLU A 281 11.31 14.96 103.71
CA GLU A 281 10.32 14.80 104.77
C GLU A 281 10.57 13.52 105.59
N ARG A 282 10.97 12.43 104.92
CA ARG A 282 11.40 11.19 105.59
C ARG A 282 12.63 11.41 106.47
N SER A 283 13.70 12.04 105.95
CA SER A 283 14.91 12.29 106.75
C SER A 283 14.67 13.28 107.89
N SER A 284 13.84 14.31 107.68
CA SER A 284 13.43 15.25 108.72
C SER A 284 12.60 14.57 109.82
N ARG A 285 11.68 13.67 109.45
CA ARG A 285 10.90 12.85 110.40
C ARG A 285 11.79 11.87 111.16
N THR A 286 12.76 11.21 110.51
CA THR A 286 13.74 10.37 111.21
C THR A 286 14.54 11.20 112.21
N HIS A 287 15.11 12.33 111.79
CA HIS A 287 15.88 13.20 112.67
C HIS A 287 15.06 13.73 113.87
N ALA A 288 13.78 14.06 113.65
CA ALA A 288 12.86 14.43 114.73
C ALA A 288 12.58 13.25 115.70
N SER A 289 12.49 12.02 115.19
CA SER A 289 12.36 10.80 115.99
C SER A 289 13.64 10.51 116.79
N ASP A 290 14.82 10.66 116.19
CA ASP A 290 16.11 10.49 116.84
C ASP A 290 16.28 11.50 117.99
N LEU A 291 15.95 12.77 117.73
CA LEU A 291 15.97 13.84 118.72
C LEU A 291 14.94 13.63 119.84
N GLN A 292 13.74 13.13 119.52
CA GLN A 292 12.76 12.73 120.53
C GLN A 292 13.32 11.61 121.41
N GLN A 293 13.94 10.58 120.82
CA GLN A 293 14.55 9.48 121.56
C GLN A 293 15.72 9.94 122.43
N GLU A 294 16.54 10.89 121.96
CA GLU A 294 17.61 11.51 122.77
C GLU A 294 17.04 12.31 123.96
N LEU A 295 15.95 13.06 123.74
CA LEU A 295 15.28 13.81 124.81
C LEU A 295 14.57 12.90 125.82
N GLU A 296 14.00 11.79 125.38
CA GLU A 296 13.43 10.75 126.25
C GLU A 296 14.52 10.03 127.05
N ALA A 297 15.66 9.70 126.42
CA ALA A 297 16.82 9.15 127.12
C ALA A 297 17.37 10.12 128.18
N LYS A 298 17.51 11.42 127.86
CA LYS A 298 17.94 12.46 128.83
C LYS A 298 16.92 12.68 129.94
N ARG A 299 15.61 12.55 129.67
CA ARG A 299 14.56 12.59 130.70
C ARG A 299 14.68 11.38 131.64
N GLU A 300 14.90 10.18 131.11
CA GLU A 300 15.07 8.98 131.91
C GLU A 300 16.38 8.98 132.70
N GLU A 301 17.47 9.47 132.11
CA GLU A 301 18.72 9.73 132.83
C GLU A 301 18.50 10.74 133.96
N SER A 302 17.83 11.86 133.70
CA SER A 302 17.47 12.84 134.73
C SER A 302 16.56 12.24 135.81
N ARG A 303 15.66 11.32 135.46
CA ARG A 303 14.79 10.59 136.40
C ARG A 303 15.60 9.61 137.26
N MET A 304 16.55 8.90 136.69
CA MET A 304 17.50 8.04 137.42
C MET A 304 18.44 8.85 138.32
N GLN A 305 18.94 10.01 137.85
CA GLN A 305 19.74 10.92 138.67
C GLN A 305 18.91 11.48 139.85
N ALA A 306 17.67 11.92 139.61
CA ALA A 306 16.75 12.35 140.68
C ALA A 306 16.45 11.22 141.67
N MET A 307 16.23 9.99 141.19
CA MET A 307 16.05 8.79 142.03
C MET A 307 17.33 8.46 142.82
N GLY A 308 18.52 8.70 142.25
CA GLY A 308 19.81 8.59 142.93
C GLY A 308 20.00 9.65 144.03
N VAL A 309 19.56 10.88 143.80
CA VAL A 309 19.55 11.95 144.82
C VAL A 309 18.56 11.64 145.94
N GLU A 310 17.36 11.14 145.61
CA GLU A 310 16.38 10.60 146.58
C GLU A 310 16.99 9.45 147.42
N PHE A 311 17.68 8.51 146.77
CA PHE A 311 18.35 7.39 147.44
C PHE A 311 19.49 7.86 148.38
N LEU A 312 20.32 8.80 147.93
CA LEU A 312 21.39 9.41 148.75
C LEU A 312 20.83 10.27 149.89
N ARG A 313 19.67 10.94 149.71
CA ARG A 313 18.91 11.57 150.79
C ARG A 313 18.47 10.52 151.81
N GLY A 314 17.87 9.42 151.37
CA GLY A 314 17.49 8.29 152.24
C GLY A 314 18.68 7.67 153.00
N MET A 315 19.85 7.56 152.38
CA MET A 315 21.07 7.09 153.06
C MET A 315 21.62 8.10 154.09
N THR A 316 21.57 9.41 153.80
CA THR A 316 21.99 10.45 154.74
C THR A 316 21.00 10.67 155.88
N GLU A 317 19.70 10.40 155.66
CA GLU A 317 18.69 10.34 156.71
C GLU A 317 18.84 9.09 157.60
N LYS A 318 19.19 7.93 157.02
CA LYS A 318 19.58 6.75 157.81
C LYS A 318 20.78 7.04 158.71
N THR A 319 21.89 7.51 158.15
CA THR A 319 23.10 7.80 158.97
C THR A 319 22.88 8.92 160.00
N LYS A 320 21.94 9.85 159.79
CA LYS A 320 21.48 10.78 160.84
C LYS A 320 20.68 10.06 161.94
N ARG A 321 19.74 9.17 161.60
CA ARG A 321 19.01 8.35 162.59
C ARG A 321 19.94 7.46 163.40
N ASP A 322 20.94 6.87 162.77
CA ASP A 322 21.86 5.94 163.43
C ASP A 322 22.81 6.68 164.38
N LYS A 323 23.33 7.87 164.01
CA LYS A 323 24.06 8.73 164.97
C LYS A 323 23.22 9.15 166.18
N ILE A 324 21.96 9.51 165.98
CA ILE A 324 21.03 9.83 167.09
C ILE A 324 20.82 8.61 168.00
N ARG A 325 20.89 7.38 167.48
CA ARG A 325 20.84 6.15 168.30
C ARG A 325 22.10 5.98 169.15
N ASP A 326 23.28 6.25 168.58
CA ASP A 326 24.55 6.10 169.28
C ASP A 326 24.75 7.16 170.38
N ASP A 327 24.40 8.42 170.10
CA ASP A 327 24.47 9.53 171.08
C ASP A 327 23.57 9.28 172.31
N VAL A 328 22.41 8.63 172.13
CA VAL A 328 21.53 8.23 173.22
C VAL A 328 22.17 7.15 174.11
N MET A 329 22.95 6.24 173.55
CA MET A 329 23.47 5.09 174.30
C MET A 329 24.57 5.46 175.32
N GLN A 330 25.34 6.53 175.10
CA GLN A 330 26.46 6.91 175.99
C GLN A 330 26.05 7.60 177.29
N THR A 331 24.78 7.97 177.48
CA THR A 331 24.36 8.81 178.62
C THR A 331 23.93 8.04 179.88
N GLN A 332 23.89 6.70 179.85
CA GLN A 332 23.43 5.87 180.99
C GLN A 332 24.39 4.73 181.37
N THR A 333 25.54 5.04 181.99
CA THR A 333 26.33 3.99 182.69
C THR A 333 27.19 4.50 183.86
N LYS A 334 26.55 4.85 185.00
CA LYS A 334 27.24 4.94 186.30
C LYS A 334 26.38 4.38 187.45
N MET A 335 26.99 3.52 188.27
CA MET A 335 26.60 3.09 189.62
C MET A 335 25.32 2.24 189.79
N LYS A 336 25.48 0.90 189.88
CA LYS A 336 25.12 0.13 191.10
C LYS A 336 25.55 -1.36 191.09
N GLU A 337 25.99 -1.82 192.25
CA GLU A 337 25.91 -3.21 192.73
C GLU A 337 24.48 -3.53 193.25
N PRO A 338 24.15 -4.78 193.67
CA PRO A 338 24.51 -6.09 193.11
C PRO A 338 23.26 -7.00 192.94
N TYR A 339 23.36 -8.20 192.33
CA TYR A 339 22.71 -9.44 192.84
C TYR A 339 23.20 -10.76 192.17
N CYS A 340 22.47 -11.87 192.38
CA CYS A 340 22.95 -13.26 192.41
C CYS A 340 22.93 -14.05 191.07
N LYS A 341 23.16 -15.37 191.17
CA LYS A 341 23.57 -16.33 190.12
C LYS A 341 22.42 -17.06 189.40
N LYS A 342 22.70 -17.45 188.13
CA LYS A 342 22.29 -18.68 187.41
C LYS A 342 20.80 -19.11 187.40
N ASN A 343 20.16 -19.01 186.24
CA ASN A 343 19.82 -20.15 185.36
C ASN A 343 19.13 -19.65 184.07
N CYS A 344 19.21 -20.40 182.97
CA CYS A 344 18.61 -20.03 181.69
C CYS A 344 17.84 -21.19 181.04
N GLN A 345 16.52 -21.04 180.84
CA GLN A 345 15.70 -21.90 179.97
C GLN A 345 14.52 -21.09 179.39
N ASN A 346 14.33 -21.22 178.06
CA ASN A 346 13.06 -21.35 177.33
C ASN A 346 11.98 -20.23 177.29
N LYS A 347 11.34 -20.16 176.09
CA LYS A 347 9.93 -19.76 175.78
C LYS A 347 9.57 -18.25 175.89
N ASP A 348 8.60 -17.69 175.15
CA ASP A 348 7.65 -18.16 174.10
C ASP A 348 7.12 -16.96 173.25
N GLU A 349 6.54 -17.22 172.05
CA GLU A 349 5.32 -16.63 171.40
C GLU A 349 5.03 -15.09 171.37
N MET A 350 4.17 -14.47 170.53
CA MET A 350 3.57 -14.69 169.17
C MET A 350 2.88 -13.34 168.73
N VAL A 351 1.75 -13.36 167.97
CA VAL A 351 0.86 -12.24 167.52
C VAL A 351 1.40 -11.39 166.33
N GLN A 352 0.82 -11.25 165.11
CA GLN A 352 -0.53 -11.39 164.48
C GLN A 352 -1.39 -10.07 164.52
N GLY A 353 -2.01 -9.54 163.45
CA GLY A 353 -2.14 -9.93 162.03
C GLY A 353 -2.87 -8.81 161.19
N CYS A 354 -3.76 -9.19 160.24
CA CYS A 354 -4.63 -8.34 159.35
C CYS A 354 -3.98 -7.79 158.04
N LYS A 355 -4.43 -8.18 156.83
CA LYS A 355 -5.48 -7.58 155.92
C LYS A 355 -4.92 -6.49 154.97
N GLU A 356 -5.41 -6.14 153.75
CA GLU A 356 -6.36 -6.61 152.68
C GLU A 356 -6.23 -5.62 151.47
N ASN A 357 -6.77 -5.73 150.23
CA ASN A 357 -7.58 -6.71 149.46
C ASN A 357 -7.48 -6.43 147.91
N GLY A 358 -7.83 -7.40 147.05
CA GLY A 358 -8.13 -7.25 145.59
C GLY A 358 -6.93 -7.15 144.61
N ASP A 359 -6.80 -7.79 143.43
CA ASP A 359 -7.59 -8.71 142.54
C ASP A 359 -8.14 -8.11 141.20
N TRP A 360 -8.27 -8.96 140.16
CA TRP A 360 -8.76 -8.77 138.75
C TRP A 360 -7.79 -8.05 137.76
N LYS A 361 -7.39 -8.57 136.59
CA LYS A 361 -8.04 -9.21 135.38
C LYS A 361 -8.48 -8.18 134.31
N SER A 362 -8.55 -8.45 132.99
CA SER A 362 -8.18 -9.63 132.14
C SER A 362 -8.28 -9.31 130.63
N GLY A 363 -7.63 -10.12 129.76
CA GLY A 363 -8.02 -10.37 128.36
C GLY A 363 -7.74 -9.27 127.31
N GLU A 364 -7.92 -9.50 126.01
CA GLU A 364 -8.15 -10.76 125.25
C GLU A 364 -8.02 -10.48 123.71
N GLU A 365 -7.46 -11.43 122.93
CA GLU A 365 -7.82 -11.79 121.52
C GLU A 365 -7.79 -10.71 120.37
N VAL A 366 -7.79 -10.99 119.04
CA VAL A 366 -7.79 -12.23 118.19
C VAL A 366 -7.25 -11.96 116.75
N ASP A 367 -6.80 -13.01 116.05
CA ASP A 367 -6.60 -13.21 114.57
C ASP A 367 -5.80 -12.20 113.69
N GLY A 368 -5.26 -12.59 112.51
CA GLY A 368 -5.35 -13.88 111.79
C GLY A 368 -4.31 -14.04 110.66
N GLY A 369 -4.44 -15.12 109.86
CA GLY A 369 -3.49 -15.53 108.80
C GLY A 369 -3.56 -14.75 107.46
N ASP A 370 -3.01 -15.25 106.35
CA ASP A 370 -2.45 -16.60 106.11
C ASP A 370 -1.45 -16.63 104.91
N SER A 371 -0.95 -17.83 104.56
CA SER A 371 0.01 -18.19 103.49
C SER A 371 -0.45 -17.85 102.05
N TRP A 372 0.48 -17.92 101.07
CA TRP A 372 0.34 -18.77 99.85
C TRP A 372 1.67 -18.86 99.06
N GLU A 373 1.80 -19.84 98.17
CA GLU A 373 3.06 -20.25 97.52
C GLU A 373 2.93 -20.46 95.99
N LYS A 374 4.06 -20.42 95.26
CA LYS A 374 4.36 -21.13 93.98
C LYS A 374 3.70 -20.68 92.64
N THR A 375 4.44 -20.98 91.54
CA THR A 375 3.97 -21.37 90.16
C THR A 375 3.27 -20.31 89.27
N GLU A 376 3.37 -20.31 87.92
CA GLU A 376 4.35 -20.93 86.98
C GLU A 376 4.37 -20.25 85.57
N LYS A 377 5.20 -20.81 84.66
CA LYS A 377 5.19 -20.83 83.16
C LYS A 377 4.01 -20.18 82.42
N LYS A 378 4.19 -19.39 81.34
CA LYS A 378 4.86 -19.66 80.04
C LYS A 378 4.09 -20.61 79.08
N MET A 379 3.32 -20.02 78.15
CA MET A 379 2.96 -20.46 76.78
C MET A 379 2.61 -19.17 76.00
N ASP A 380 3.08 -18.86 74.77
CA ASP A 380 3.09 -19.57 73.47
C ASP A 380 1.84 -19.36 72.60
N ARG A 381 1.90 -18.33 71.74
CA ARG A 381 1.36 -18.21 70.36
C ARG A 381 1.79 -16.85 69.79
N GLN A 382 2.58 -16.75 68.72
CA GLN A 382 2.22 -17.01 67.31
C GLN A 382 0.92 -16.33 66.86
N MET A 383 1.06 -15.20 66.16
CA MET A 383 0.59 -15.07 64.78
C MET A 383 1.29 -13.92 64.04
N VAL A 384 1.66 -14.17 62.77
CA VAL A 384 2.06 -13.17 61.77
C VAL A 384 1.25 -13.53 60.52
N PRO A 385 0.46 -12.58 60.00
CA PRO A 385 0.75 -11.98 58.69
C PRO A 385 1.13 -10.49 58.85
N GLY A 386 1.86 -9.86 57.93
CA GLY A 386 1.95 -10.14 56.50
C GLY A 386 1.13 -9.09 55.77
N LEU A 387 1.75 -7.96 55.46
CA LEU A 387 1.12 -6.77 54.87
C LEU A 387 1.73 -6.52 53.50
N LEU A 388 0.89 -6.28 52.50
CA LEU A 388 1.29 -6.16 51.09
C LEU A 388 2.00 -4.84 50.79
N GLU A 389 2.75 -4.87 49.69
CA GLU A 389 3.20 -3.69 48.95
C GLU A 389 2.00 -2.86 48.43
N TYR A 390 2.14 -1.54 48.45
CA TYR A 390 1.46 -0.58 47.56
C TYR A 390 2.24 0.74 47.51
#